data_AF-A0A1Q4VAH7-F1
#
_entry.id   AF-A0A1Q4VAH7-F1
#
_cell.length_a   1.000
_cell.length_b   1.000
_cell.length_c   1.000
_cell.angle_alpha   90.00
_cell.angle_beta   90.00
_cell.angle_gamma   90.00
#
_symmetry.space_group_name_H-M   'P 1'
#
loop_
_entity.id
_entity.type
_entity.pdbx_description
1 polymer ?
#
loop_
_entity_poly.entity_id
_entity_poly.type
_entity_poly.pdbx_seq_one_letter_code
_entity_poly.pdbx_strand_id
1 'polypeptide(L)'
;MTPNRPGGCLLTGAILKDAPHPDAAKLYMSYRLSRQAQEASAQWPARRDVRVPGWEPIDQYPNTDPRGFRDFMLDRARVERLRGIMEDFIGPVQGDNPTGVDRGWH
;
A
#
# COMPACT_ATOMS: atom_id res chain seq x y z
N MET A 1 -15.29 9.33 -23.08
CA MET A 1 -14.01 9.86 -22.57
C MET A 1 -13.76 9.23 -21.22
N THR A 2 -12.89 8.22 -21.13
CA THR A 2 -12.46 7.66 -19.85
C THR A 2 -11.57 8.69 -19.17
N PRO A 3 -11.91 9.17 -17.96
CA PRO A 3 -11.05 10.11 -17.26
C PRO A 3 -9.72 9.41 -16.97
N ASN A 4 -8.62 10.08 -17.30
CA ASN A 4 -7.26 9.69 -16.96
C ASN A 4 -7.20 9.33 -15.47
N ARG A 5 -7.22 8.04 -15.14
CA ARG A 5 -7.19 7.57 -13.76
C ARG A 5 -5.74 7.67 -13.32
N PRO A 6 -5.36 8.54 -12.38
CA PRO A 6 -3.99 8.56 -11.94
C PRO A 6 -3.68 7.22 -11.26
N GLY A 7 -2.81 6.42 -11.87
CA GLY A 7 -2.34 5.14 -11.30
C GLY A 7 -1.90 5.32 -9.85
N GLY A 8 -2.65 4.70 -8.94
CA GLY A 8 -2.38 4.74 -7.51
C GLY A 8 -1.46 3.59 -7.14
N CYS A 9 -0.35 3.90 -6.45
CA CYS A 9 0.44 2.90 -5.76
C CYS A 9 -0.34 2.43 -4.53
N LEU A 10 -0.41 1.11 -4.30
CA LEU A 10 -1.11 0.52 -3.16
C LEU A 10 -0.40 0.78 -1.83
N LEU A 11 0.92 0.98 -1.86
CA LEU A 11 1.75 1.22 -0.68
C LEU A 11 2.19 2.68 -0.65
N THR A 12 1.96 3.34 0.49
CA THR A 12 2.30 4.76 0.69
C THR A 12 3.58 4.88 1.53
N GLY A 13 4.51 5.72 1.11
CA GLY A 13 5.69 6.11 1.87
C GLY A 13 5.68 7.61 2.18
N ALA A 14 6.12 8.00 3.36
CA ALA A 14 6.22 9.39 3.79
C ALA A 14 7.45 9.59 4.67
N ILE A 15 7.94 10.84 4.73
CA ILE A 15 9.03 11.26 5.61
C ILE A 15 8.40 12.05 6.76
N LEU A 16 8.72 11.69 8.01
CA LEU A 16 8.25 12.44 9.18
C LEU A 16 8.86 13.84 9.17
N LYS A 17 8.07 14.85 9.59
CA LYS A 17 8.53 16.24 9.67
C LYS A 17 9.74 16.39 10.59
N ASP A 18 9.70 15.69 11.72
CA ASP A 18 10.74 15.70 12.75
C ASP A 18 11.63 14.44 12.66
N ALA A 19 11.86 13.93 11.45
CA ALA A 19 12.73 12.78 11.25
C ALA A 19 14.16 13.11 11.74
N PRO A 20 14.79 12.26 12.57
CA PRO A 20 16.14 12.51 13.09
C PRO A 20 17.21 12.52 11.99
N HIS A 21 16.92 11.88 10.85
CA HIS A 21 17.81 11.80 9.68
C HIS A 21 17.04 12.13 8.39
N PRO A 22 16.70 13.40 8.14
CA PRO A 22 15.85 13.78 7.02
C PRO A 22 16.49 13.50 5.66
N ASP A 23 17.80 13.66 5.53
CA ASP A 23 18.49 13.42 4.25
C ASP A 23 18.61 11.93 3.92
N ALA A 24 18.81 11.08 4.93
CA ALA A 24 18.74 9.64 4.76
C ALA A 24 17.32 9.18 4.36
N ALA A 25 16.28 9.79 4.94
CA ALA A 25 14.90 9.49 4.58
C ALA A 25 14.58 9.91 3.12
N LYS A 26 15.07 11.08 2.68
CA LYS A 26 14.96 11.50 1.26
C LYS A 26 15.70 10.56 0.33
N LEU A 27 16.91 10.13 0.71
CA LEU A 27 17.68 9.16 -0.06
C LEU A 27 16.91 7.84 -0.20
N TYR A 28 16.33 7.33 0.89
CA TYR A 28 15.54 6.11 0.87
C TYR A 28 14.34 6.22 -0.08
N MET A 29 13.56 7.30 0.00
CA MET A 29 12.43 7.50 -0.90
C MET A 29 12.87 7.63 -2.37
N SER A 30 13.99 8.30 -2.63
CA SER A 30 14.58 8.41 -3.97
C SER A 30 15.05 7.05 -4.49
N TYR A 31 15.69 6.25 -3.64
CA TYR A 31 16.09 4.88 -3.96
C TYR A 31 14.89 4.00 -4.28
N ARG A 32 13.83 4.04 -3.47
CA ARG A 32 12.60 3.25 -3.70
C ARG A 32 11.92 3.59 -5.04
N LEU A 33 12.02 4.84 -5.50
CA LEU A 33 11.51 5.28 -6.80
C LEU A 33 12.56 5.20 -7.93
N SER A 34 13.78 4.74 -7.65
CA SER A 34 14.78 4.49 -8.70
C SER A 34 14.28 3.42 -9.66
N ARG A 35 14.73 3.51 -10.92
CA ARG A 35 14.31 2.55 -11.96
C ARG A 35 14.68 1.12 -11.56
N GLN A 36 15.91 0.93 -11.08
CA GLN A 36 16.42 -0.35 -10.61
C GLN A 36 15.54 -0.95 -9.51
N ALA A 37 15.17 -0.16 -8.48
CA ALA A 37 14.33 -0.67 -7.39
C ALA A 37 12.89 -1.00 -7.87
N GLN A 38 12.39 -0.26 -8.84
CA GLN A 38 11.05 -0.48 -9.41
C GLN A 38 11.01 -1.71 -10.34
N GLU A 39 12.08 -1.97 -11.09
CA GLU A 39 12.22 -3.17 -11.92
C GLU A 39 12.47 -4.43 -11.08
N ALA A 40 13.14 -4.31 -9.94
CA ALA A 40 13.37 -5.41 -9.00
C ALA A 40 12.15 -5.72 -8.11
N SER A 41 11.11 -4.89 -8.14
CA SER A 41 9.89 -5.09 -7.33
C SER A 41 9.12 -6.31 -7.81
N ALA A 42 8.71 -7.18 -6.89
CA ALA A 42 7.82 -8.31 -7.17
C ALA A 42 6.34 -7.91 -7.38
N GLN A 43 6.03 -6.62 -7.35
CA GLN A 43 4.68 -6.06 -7.52
C GLN A 43 4.68 -4.92 -8.55
N TRP A 44 3.49 -4.47 -8.97
CA TRP A 44 3.33 -3.35 -9.91
C TRP A 44 4.17 -2.14 -9.49
N PRO A 45 4.99 -1.61 -10.41
CA PRO A 45 5.76 -0.41 -10.14
C PRO A 45 4.82 0.78 -9.90
N ALA A 46 5.21 1.66 -8.99
CA ALA A 46 4.55 2.95 -8.81
C ALA A 46 4.82 3.90 -10.00
N ARG A 47 5.92 3.64 -10.72
CA ARG A 47 6.34 4.38 -11.92
C ARG A 47 5.58 3.93 -13.15
N ARG A 48 5.08 4.89 -13.95
CA ARG A 48 4.37 4.62 -15.21
C ARG A 48 5.29 4.29 -16.38
N ASP A 49 6.55 4.70 -16.29
CA ASP A 49 7.56 4.48 -17.32
C ASP A 49 8.28 3.13 -17.16
N VAL A 50 8.07 2.43 -16.04
CA VAL A 50 8.55 1.07 -15.81
C VAL A 50 7.42 0.09 -16.09
N ARG A 51 7.67 -0.90 -16.94
CA ARG A 51 6.69 -1.92 -17.32
C ARG A 51 7.16 -3.29 -16.88
N VAL A 52 6.23 -4.10 -16.38
CA VAL A 52 6.46 -5.52 -16.10
C VAL A 52 6.03 -6.32 -17.34
N PRO A 53 6.90 -7.16 -17.93
CA PRO A 53 6.53 -7.97 -19.08
C PRO A 53 5.31 -8.85 -18.80
N GLY A 54 4.33 -8.81 -19.71
CA GLY A 54 3.09 -9.61 -19.60
C GLY A 54 2.03 -9.04 -18.66
N TRP A 55 2.26 -7.88 -18.03
CA TRP A 55 1.29 -7.23 -17.15
C TRP A 55 0.82 -5.92 -17.76
N GLU A 56 -0.47 -5.62 -17.60
CA GLU A 56 -0.98 -4.28 -17.86
C GLU A 56 -0.67 -3.35 -16.67
N PRO A 57 -0.67 -2.04 -16.88
CA PRO A 57 -0.72 -1.08 -15.78
C PRO A 57 -1.88 -1.38 -14.81
N ILE A 58 -1.65 -1.20 -13.51
CA ILE A 58 -2.61 -1.58 -12.46
C ILE A 58 -3.99 -0.91 -12.61
N ASP A 59 -4.05 0.26 -13.24
CA ASP A 59 -5.27 1.03 -13.46
C ASP A 59 -6.09 0.59 -14.69
N GLN A 60 -5.57 -0.35 -15.49
CA GLN A 60 -6.25 -0.92 -16.66
C GLN A 60 -7.04 -2.18 -16.33
N TYR A 61 -6.73 -2.83 -15.22
CA TYR A 61 -7.46 -4.01 -14.75
C TYR A 61 -8.85 -3.62 -14.21
N PRO A 62 -9.97 -4.11 -14.81
CA PRO A 62 -11.32 -3.74 -14.39
C PRO A 62 -11.75 -4.43 -13.08
N ASN A 63 -11.04 -5.48 -12.66
CA ASN A 63 -11.34 -6.28 -11.48
C ASN A 63 -10.60 -5.82 -10.21
N THR A 64 -9.91 -4.68 -10.25
CA THR A 64 -9.24 -4.08 -9.09
C THR A 64 -9.32 -2.56 -9.12
N ASP A 65 -9.37 -1.92 -7.95
CA ASP A 65 -9.32 -0.46 -7.83
C ASP A 65 -8.51 -0.04 -6.58
N PRO A 66 -7.24 0.39 -6.76
CA PRO A 66 -6.43 0.90 -5.67
C PRO A 66 -7.07 2.06 -4.89
N ARG A 67 -7.88 2.90 -5.56
CA ARG A 67 -8.54 4.04 -4.92
C ARG A 67 -9.76 3.60 -4.12
N GLY A 68 -10.51 2.63 -4.64
CA GLY A 68 -11.62 1.99 -3.91
C GLY A 68 -11.15 1.40 -2.59
N PHE A 69 -9.96 0.77 -2.55
CA PHE A 69 -9.39 0.29 -1.30
C PHE A 69 -9.03 1.43 -0.32
N ARG A 70 -8.42 2.52 -0.81
CA ARG A 70 -8.16 3.71 0.03
C ARG A 70 -9.46 4.25 0.62
N ASP A 71 -10.48 4.43 -0.22
CA ASP A 71 -11.76 5.02 0.20
C ASP A 71 -12.48 4.11 1.21
N PHE A 72 -12.40 2.79 1.03
CA PHE A 72 -12.84 1.82 2.02
C PHE A 72 -12.10 1.96 3.35
N MET A 73 -10.77 2.08 3.32
CA MET A 73 -9.95 2.20 4.54
C MET A 73 -10.18 3.50 5.32
N LEU A 74 -10.58 4.58 4.63
CA LEU A 74 -10.93 5.86 5.23
C LEU A 74 -12.27 5.81 5.99
N ASP A 75 -13.22 4.95 5.58
CA ASP A 75 -14.46 4.71 6.32
C ASP A 75 -14.24 3.68 7.44
N ARG A 76 -13.78 4.16 8.59
CA ARG A 76 -13.48 3.31 9.75
C ARG A 76 -14.69 2.52 10.23
N ALA A 77 -15.88 3.12 10.22
CA ALA A 77 -17.10 2.47 10.67
C ALA A 77 -17.48 1.30 9.76
N ARG A 78 -17.33 1.44 8.44
CA ARG A 78 -17.58 0.36 7.49
C ARG A 78 -16.56 -0.78 7.64
N VAL A 79 -15.29 -0.45 7.83
CA VAL A 79 -14.23 -1.45 8.04
C VAL A 79 -14.51 -2.27 9.31
N GLU A 80 -14.90 -1.63 10.40
CA GLU A 80 -15.20 -2.29 11.67
C GLU A 80 -16.42 -3.19 11.60
N ARG A 81 -17.51 -2.74 10.94
CA ARG A 81 -18.68 -3.60 10.71
C ARG A 81 -18.34 -4.85 9.90
N LEU A 82 -17.58 -4.68 8.81
CA LEU A 82 -17.17 -5.81 7.98
C LEU A 82 -16.28 -6.78 8.75
N ARG A 83 -15.36 -6.27 9.58
CA ARG A 83 -14.54 -7.10 10.48
C ARG A 83 -15.42 -7.94 11.41
N GLY A 84 -16.38 -7.34 12.08
CA GLY A 84 -17.28 -8.06 12.99
C GLY A 84 -18.06 -9.17 12.27
N ILE A 85 -18.61 -8.88 11.09
CA ILE A 85 -19.28 -9.90 10.27
C ILE A 85 -18.32 -11.04 9.92
N MET A 86 -17.08 -10.74 9.54
CA MET A 86 -16.09 -11.79 9.25
C MET A 86 -15.77 -12.62 10.48
N GLU A 87 -15.58 -11.99 11.65
CA GLU A 87 -15.33 -12.65 12.93
C GLU A 87 -16.51 -13.55 13.37
N ASP A 88 -17.76 -13.17 13.07
CA ASP A 88 -18.93 -14.02 13.31
C ASP A 88 -18.87 -15.33 12.49
N PHE A 89 -18.28 -15.29 11.29
CA PHE A 89 -18.15 -16.47 10.42
C PHE A 89 -16.90 -17.32 10.72
N ILE A 90 -15.76 -16.69 10.98
CA ILE A 90 -14.45 -17.36 11.07
C ILE A 90 -13.91 -17.48 12.50
N GLY A 91 -14.59 -16.86 13.47
CA GLY A 91 -14.11 -16.69 14.83
C GLY A 91 -13.11 -15.52 14.98
N PRO A 92 -12.78 -15.16 16.23
CA PRO A 92 -11.80 -14.11 16.52
C PRO A 92 -10.38 -14.56 16.16
N VAL A 93 -9.50 -13.60 15.85
CA VAL A 93 -8.07 -13.84 15.56
C VAL A 93 -7.40 -14.57 16.73
N GLN A 94 -6.67 -15.65 16.42
CA GLN A 94 -5.94 -16.48 17.40
C GLN A 94 -4.44 -16.47 17.11
N GLY A 95 -3.64 -16.73 18.16
CA GLY A 95 -2.18 -16.85 18.09
C GLY A 95 -1.45 -15.53 18.34
N ASP A 96 -0.15 -15.65 18.58
CA ASP A 96 0.72 -14.50 18.84
C ASP A 96 0.89 -13.63 17.60
N ASN A 97 1.18 -12.34 17.80
CA ASN A 97 1.51 -11.44 16.70
C ASN A 97 2.74 -11.98 15.95
N PRO A 98 2.62 -12.31 14.64
CA PRO A 98 3.70 -12.95 13.88
C PRO A 98 4.94 -12.06 13.71
N THR A 99 4.81 -10.75 13.95
CA THR A 99 5.92 -9.81 13.91
C THR A 99 6.65 -9.71 15.25
N GLY A 100 6.07 -10.24 16.34
CA GLY A 100 6.57 -10.05 17.70
C GLY A 100 6.64 -8.58 18.13
N VAL A 101 6.07 -7.66 17.35
CA VAL A 101 6.09 -6.23 17.63
C VAL A 101 4.89 -5.93 18.52
N ASP A 102 5.06 -6.10 19.82
CA ASP A 102 4.20 -5.63 20.89
C ASP A 102 4.71 -4.29 21.46
N ARG A 103 5.35 -3.46 20.61
CA ARG A 103 6.05 -2.25 21.02
C ARG A 103 5.10 -1.32 21.79
N GLY A 104 5.29 -1.31 23.11
CA GLY A 104 4.83 -0.25 23.98
C GLY A 104 5.39 1.09 23.50
N TRP A 105 4.73 2.17 23.87
CA TRP A 105 5.11 3.53 23.51
C TRP A 105 6.58 3.80 23.86
N HIS A 106 7.42 4.03 22.85
CA HIS A 106 8.84 4.40 22.94
C HIS A 106 9.11 5.57 22.00
#